data_AF-A0A2T1EE59-F1
#
_entry.id   AF-A0A2T1EE59-F1
#
_cell.length_a   1.000
_cell.length_b   1.000
_cell.length_c   1.000
_cell.angle_alpha   90.00
_cell.angle_beta   90.00
_cell.angle_gamma   90.00
#
_symmetry.space_group_name_H-M   'P 1'
#
loop_
_entity.id
_entity.type
_entity.pdbx_description
1 polymer ?
#
loop_
_entity_poly.entity_id
_entity_poly.type
_entity_poly.pdbx_seq_one_letter_code
_entity_poly.pdbx_strand_id
1 'polypeptide(L)' 'MKARLGAPKAITATAHKIARMFYMLWTSGEPYRDTGADYYEQRYQQRVLGNLKKKASSLGFDLVAQSSIEKVS' A
#
# COMPACT_ATOMS: atom_id res chain seq x y z
N MET A 1 -4.93 21.04 -4.96
CA MET A 1 -5.42 20.23 -3.82
C MET A 1 -6.64 19.44 -4.29
N LYS A 2 -6.54 18.12 -4.48
CA LYS A 2 -7.63 17.29 -5.04
C LYS A 2 -8.72 17.16 -3.97
N ALA A 3 -9.83 17.88 -4.14
CA ALA A 3 -10.95 17.85 -3.22
C ALA A 3 -11.38 16.39 -3.00
N ARG A 4 -11.40 15.95 -1.73
CA ARG A 4 -12.06 14.71 -1.34
C ARG A 4 -13.47 14.79 -1.90
N LEU A 5 -13.83 13.87 -2.79
CA LEU A 5 -15.21 13.75 -3.27
C LEU A 5 -16.09 13.70 -2.02
N GLY A 6 -17.09 14.58 -1.93
CA GLY A 6 -17.89 14.75 -0.71
C GLY A 6 -18.45 13.42 -0.18
N ALA A 7 -18.86 13.41 1.11
CA ALA A 7 -19.22 12.19 1.84
C ALA A 7 -20.11 11.19 1.06
N PRO A 8 -21.16 11.59 0.32
CA PRO A 8 -21.99 10.65 -0.44
C PRO A 8 -21.22 9.85 -1.49
N LYS A 9 -20.31 10.51 -2.21
CA LYS A 9 -19.56 9.87 -3.31
C LYS A 9 -18.48 8.92 -2.78
N ALA A 10 -17.92 9.21 -1.62
CA ALA A 10 -17.02 8.29 -0.92
C ALA A 10 -17.74 7.01 -0.46
N ILE A 11 -18.98 7.14 0.04
CA ILE A 11 -19.82 6.00 0.47
C ILE A 11 -20.13 5.11 -0.73
N THR A 12 -20.63 5.67 -1.83
CA THR A 12 -20.93 4.90 -3.05
C THR A 12 -19.70 4.19 -3.61
N ALA A 13 -18.55 4.86 -3.66
CA ALA A 13 -17.31 4.25 -4.12
C ALA A 13 -16.88 3.07 -3.23
N THR A 14 -17.05 3.20 -1.91
CA THR A 14 -16.74 2.14 -0.94
C THR A 14 -17.70 0.96 -1.09
N ALA A 15 -19.00 1.22 -1.19
CA ALA A 15 -20.02 0.19 -1.42
C ALA A 15 -19.78 -0.56 -2.73
N HIS A 16 -19.47 0.16 -3.82
CA HIS A 16 -19.13 -0.46 -5.10
C HIS A 16 -17.87 -1.34 -5.00
N LYS A 17 -16.83 -0.88 -4.28
CA LYS A 17 -15.62 -1.67 -4.05
C LYS A 17 -15.92 -2.96 -3.28
N ILE A 18 -16.77 -2.89 -2.26
CA ILE A 18 -17.23 -4.06 -1.48
C ILE A 18 -18.02 -5.02 -2.37
N ALA A 19 -19.03 -4.53 -3.10
CA ALA A 19 -19.83 -5.34 -4.01
C ALA A 19 -18.97 -6.06 -5.06
N ARG A 20 -17.96 -5.36 -5.61
CA ARG A 20 -17.03 -5.97 -6.58
C ARG A 20 -16.17 -7.07 -5.94
N MET A 21 -15.70 -6.88 -4.70
CA MET A 21 -14.96 -7.92 -3.98
C MET A 21 -15.84 -9.16 -3.76
N PHE A 22 -17.08 -8.99 -3.30
CA PHE A 22 -18.02 -10.09 -3.13
C PHE A 22 -18.33 -10.79 -4.45
N TYR A 23 -18.63 -10.03 -5.50
CA TYR A 23 -18.91 -10.60 -6.83
C TYR A 23 -17.73 -11.41 -7.35
N MET A 24 -16.50 -10.87 -7.22
CA MET A 24 -15.30 -11.56 -7.65
C MET A 24 -15.09 -12.86 -6.86
N LEU A 25 -15.23 -12.82 -5.52
CA LEU A 25 -15.13 -14.00 -4.67
C LEU A 25 -16.17 -15.07 -5.03
N TRP A 26 -17.41 -14.67 -5.26
CA TRP A 26 -18.49 -15.59 -5.63
C TRP A 26 -18.28 -16.18 -7.03
N THR A 27 -17.85 -15.36 -7.99
CA THR A 27 -17.80 -15.75 -9.40
C THR A 27 -16.54 -16.55 -9.74
N SER A 28 -15.38 -16.18 -9.18
CA SER A 28 -14.12 -16.85 -9.53
C SER A 28 -13.96 -18.21 -8.85
N GLY A 29 -14.61 -18.45 -7.70
CA GLY A 29 -14.49 -19.72 -6.96
C GLY A 29 -13.08 -20.06 -6.49
N GLU A 30 -12.10 -19.17 -6.72
CA GLU A 30 -10.71 -19.35 -6.37
C GLU A 30 -10.55 -19.41 -4.85
N PRO A 31 -9.85 -20.42 -4.31
CA PRO A 31 -9.57 -20.49 -2.89
C PRO A 31 -8.73 -19.27 -2.48
N TYR A 32 -9.12 -18.65 -1.37
CA TYR A 32 -8.33 -17.56 -0.78
C TYR A 32 -6.93 -18.08 -0.45
N ARG A 33 -5.92 -17.60 -1.18
CA ARG A 33 -4.51 -17.91 -0.95
C ARG A 33 -3.89 -16.77 -0.18
N ASP A 34 -3.68 -16.99 1.12
CA ASP A 34 -2.93 -16.05 1.95
C ASP A 34 -1.49 -15.99 1.43
N THR A 35 -1.07 -14.82 0.95
CA THR A 35 0.30 -14.57 0.51
C THR A 35 1.30 -14.54 1.68
N GLY A 36 0.81 -14.67 2.91
CA GLY A 36 1.60 -14.68 4.13
C GLY A 36 2.00 -13.28 4.59
N ALA A 37 2.40 -13.18 5.86
CA ALA A 37 2.86 -11.93 6.48
C ALA A 37 4.06 -11.34 5.73
N ASP A 38 5.02 -12.17 5.33
CA ASP A 38 6.25 -11.78 4.66
C ASP A 38 6.01 -10.97 3.37
N TYR A 39 5.00 -11.36 2.57
CA TYR A 39 4.65 -10.65 1.35
C TYR A 39 4.16 -9.22 1.64
N TYR A 40 3.34 -9.06 2.68
CA TYR A 40 2.83 -7.76 3.09
C TYR A 40 3.92 -6.90 3.72
N GLU A 41 4.82 -7.51 4.49
CA GLU A 41 5.97 -6.83 5.09
C GLU A 41 6.94 -6.29 4.03
N GLN A 42 7.33 -7.10 3.05
CA GLN A 42 8.20 -6.64 1.97
C GLN A 42 7.59 -5.46 1.22
N ARG A 43 6.29 -5.53 0.91
CA ARG A 43 5.59 -4.44 0.23
C ARG A 43 5.45 -3.20 1.11
N TYR A 44 5.29 -3.37 2.40
CA TYR A 44 5.29 -2.27 3.37
C TYR A 44 6.66 -1.58 3.39
N GLN A 45 7.75 -2.34 3.52
CA GLN A 45 9.11 -1.82 3.49
C GLN A 45 9.39 -1.02 2.21
N GLN A 46 9.02 -1.57 1.04
CA GLN A 46 9.15 -0.86 -0.24
C GLN A 46 8.39 0.47 -0.28
N ARG A 47 7.16 0.51 0.27
CA ARG A 47 6.37 1.76 0.35
C ARG A 47 7.03 2.77 1.27
N VAL A 48 7.53 2.33 2.43
CA VAL A 48 8.21 3.20 3.39
C VAL A 48 9.45 3.81 2.76
N LEU A 49 10.30 3.00 2.14
CA LEU A 49 11.51 3.47 1.45
C LEU A 49 11.18 4.42 0.30
N GLY A 50 10.18 4.08 -0.53
CA GLY A 50 9.74 4.94 -1.63
C GLY A 50 9.20 6.29 -1.15
N ASN A 51 8.45 6.31 -0.05
CA ASN A 51 7.96 7.54 0.56
C ASN A 51 9.11 8.36 1.16
N LEU A 52 10.08 7.72 1.80
CA LEU A 52 11.24 8.37 2.37
C LEU A 52 12.11 9.02 1.28
N LYS A 53 12.36 8.31 0.17
CA LYS A 53 13.08 8.87 -0.98
C LYS A 53 12.37 10.09 -1.55
N LYS A 54 11.05 10.01 -1.76
CA LYS A 54 10.24 11.14 -2.24
C LYS A 54 10.33 12.35 -1.29
N LYS A 55 10.32 12.09 0.03
CA LYS A 55 10.43 13.15 1.05
C LYS A 55 11.83 13.79 1.01
N ALA A 56 12.90 13.00 0.91
CA ALA A 56 14.26 13.52 0.75
C ALA A 56 14.37 14.40 -0.50
N SER A 57 13.89 13.92 -1.66
CA SER A 57 13.93 14.69 -2.91
C SER A 57 13.16 16.01 -2.82
N SER A 58 12.02 16.03 -2.11
CA SER A 58 11.25 17.27 -1.90
C SER A 58 11.99 18.32 -1.05
N LEU A 59 12.98 17.89 -0.27
CA LEU A 59 13.80 18.75 0.58
C LEU A 59 15.17 19.06 -0.05
N GLY A 60 15.42 18.62 -1.29
CA GLY A 60 16.71 18.81 -1.96
C GLY A 60 17.80 17.84 -1.51
N PHE A 61 17.45 16.77 -0.79
CA PHE A 61 18.38 15.73 -0.34
C PHE A 61 18.18 14.44 -1.15
N ASP A 62 19.23 13.62 -1.25
CA ASP A 62 19.12 12.26 -1.76
C ASP A 62 19.21 11.23 -0.62
N LEU A 63 18.42 10.17 -0.73
CA LEU A 63 18.38 9.12 0.29
C LEU A 63 19.51 8.13 0.01
N VAL A 64 20.59 8.22 0.79
CA VAL A 64 21.72 7.28 0.72
C VAL A 64 21.55 6.20 1.78
N ALA A 65 21.66 4.93 1.37
CA ALA A 65 21.69 3.83 2.32
C ALA A 65 22.96 3.91 3.16
N GLN A 66 22.82 3.95 4.49
CA GLN A 66 23.99 3.86 5.37
C GLN A 66 24.53 2.44 5.34
N SER A 67 25.83 2.29 5.08
CA SER A 67 26.53 1.00 5.03
C SER A 67 26.75 0.37 6.42
N SER A 68 26.29 1.00 7.49
CA SER A 68 26.68 0.69 8.88
C SER A 68 25.74 -0.24 9.66
N ILE A 69 24.77 -0.90 9.01
CA ILE A 69 23.89 -1.84 9.72
C ILE A 69 24.29 -3.27 9.35
N GLU A 70 25.46 -3.69 9.85
CA GLU A 70 25.67 -5.09 10.15
C GLU A 70 24.67 -5.49 11.23
N LYS A 71 23.96 -6.58 10.93
CA LYS A 71 23.00 -7.28 11.78
C LYS A 71 23.37 -7.16 13.27
N VAL A 72 22.56 -6.45 14.04
CA VAL A 72 22.50 -6.68 15.48
C VAL A 72 21.65 -7.92 15.68
N SER A 73 22.29 -8.93 16.26
CA SER A 73 21.80 -10.25 16.67
C SER A 73 20.44 -10.25 17.36
#